data_AF-A0A382LTA7-F1
#
_entry.id   AF-A0A382LTA7-F1
#
_cell.length_a   1.000
_cell.length_b   1.000
_cell.length_c   1.000
_cell.angle_alpha   90.00
_cell.angle_beta   90.00
_cell.angle_gamma   90.00
#
_symmetry.space_group_name_H-M   'P 1'
#
loop_
_entity.id
_entity.type
_entity.pdbx_description
1 polymer ?
#
loop_
_entity_poly.entity_id
_entity_poly.type
_entity_poly.pdbx_seq_one_letter_code
_entity_poly.pdbx_strand_id
1 'polypeptide(L)'
;MVGKVHKEVQVPIFDEEDREYLFKIMKQGCLDYLNRAREKNKANGWAKIAGKDVKPTIANIHLTQSWIVSSYAGDFNPWHHHSGDFSAGIYLKIPEGMSEEWEEDMKDHYPAKGLIEFCYGDGQDFRSDNLKFKPEVGKFLVFPAWLKHFVYPFTCKGERRMMSFNAHMQVE
;
A
#
# COMPACT_ATOMS: atom_id res chain seq x y z
N MET A 1 -3.10 -12.20 -5.81
CA MET A 1 -2.91 -12.29 -4.35
C MET A 1 -1.52 -12.83 -4.08
N VAL A 2 -0.79 -12.25 -3.14
CA VAL A 2 0.57 -12.69 -2.77
C VAL A 2 0.71 -12.54 -1.26
N GLY A 3 1.15 -13.61 -0.58
CA GLY A 3 1.17 -13.70 0.88
C GLY A 3 0.51 -14.97 1.40
N LYS A 4 0.43 -15.12 2.72
CA LYS A 4 -0.27 -16.23 3.38
C LYS A 4 -1.79 -16.04 3.21
N VAL A 5 -2.34 -16.42 2.06
CA VAL A 5 -3.75 -16.23 1.66
C VAL A 5 -4.75 -16.68 2.73
N HIS A 6 -4.44 -17.69 3.55
CA HIS A 6 -5.29 -18.15 4.65
C HIS A 6 -5.44 -17.14 5.81
N LYS A 7 -4.63 -16.09 5.85
CA LYS A 7 -4.70 -14.99 6.84
C LYS A 7 -5.45 -13.77 6.30
N GLU A 8 -5.90 -13.82 5.05
CA GLU A 8 -6.66 -12.76 4.40
C GLU A 8 -8.15 -12.95 4.69
N VAL A 9 -8.78 -11.94 5.27
CA VAL A 9 -10.24 -11.93 5.50
C VAL A 9 -10.88 -10.81 4.68
N GLN A 10 -12.11 -11.03 4.22
CA GLN A 10 -12.88 -9.97 3.58
C GLN A 10 -13.10 -8.81 4.57
N VAL A 11 -13.13 -7.59 4.03
CA VAL A 11 -13.46 -6.41 4.84
C VAL A 11 -14.91 -6.56 5.32
N PRO A 12 -15.17 -6.56 6.64
CA PRO A 12 -16.53 -6.65 7.14
C PRO A 12 -17.26 -5.34 6.80
N ILE A 13 -18.29 -5.45 5.96
CA ILE A 13 -19.16 -4.34 5.55
C ILE A 13 -20.55 -4.70 6.06
N PHE A 14 -21.06 -3.93 7.02
CA PHE A 14 -22.30 -4.26 7.74
C PHE A 14 -23.53 -3.56 7.16
N ASP A 15 -23.36 -2.38 6.59
CA ASP A 15 -24.41 -1.61 5.93
C ASP A 15 -23.90 -0.84 4.70
N GLU A 16 -24.82 -0.16 4.02
CA GLU A 16 -24.54 0.59 2.80
C GLU A 16 -23.72 1.85 3.05
N GLU A 17 -23.89 2.50 4.20
CA GLU A 17 -23.18 3.73 4.55
C GLU A 17 -21.68 3.43 4.78
N ASP A 18 -21.38 2.37 5.53
CA ASP A 18 -20.02 1.86 5.72
C ASP A 18 -19.35 1.48 4.38
N ARG A 19 -20.12 0.83 3.48
CA ARG A 19 -19.64 0.46 2.15
C ARG A 19 -19.24 1.69 1.34
N GLU A 20 -20.12 2.69 1.29
CA GLU A 20 -19.90 3.92 0.55
C GLU A 20 -18.74 4.72 1.11
N TYR A 21 -18.67 4.85 2.43
CA TYR A 21 -17.56 5.50 3.12
C TYR A 21 -16.22 4.82 2.76
N LEU A 22 -16.15 3.51 2.90
CA LEU A 22 -14.95 2.73 2.60
C LEU A 22 -14.54 2.89 1.13
N PHE A 23 -15.47 2.73 0.20
CA PHE A 23 -15.18 2.83 -1.23
C PHE A 23 -14.73 4.25 -1.60
N LYS A 24 -15.35 5.27 -1.01
CA LYS A 24 -14.96 6.66 -1.21
C LYS A 24 -13.51 6.90 -0.77
N ILE A 25 -13.13 6.45 0.45
CA ILE A 25 -11.76 6.62 0.96
C ILE A 25 -10.74 5.92 0.05
N MET A 26 -10.98 4.65 -0.29
CA MET A 26 -10.05 3.88 -1.13
C MET A 26 -9.88 4.51 -2.52
N LYS A 27 -10.98 4.89 -3.17
CA LYS A 27 -10.93 5.51 -4.49
C LYS A 27 -10.30 6.89 -4.45
N GLN A 28 -10.57 7.69 -3.42
CA GLN A 28 -10.00 9.03 -3.28
C GLN A 28 -8.46 8.98 -3.18
N GLY A 29 -7.90 8.03 -2.44
CA GLY A 29 -6.44 7.87 -2.37
C GLY A 29 -5.79 7.59 -3.73
N CYS A 30 -6.40 6.75 -4.55
CA CYS A 30 -5.94 6.49 -5.93
C CYS A 30 -6.08 7.72 -6.82
N LEU A 31 -7.19 8.46 -6.71
CA LEU A 31 -7.43 9.69 -7.46
C LEU A 31 -6.40 10.77 -7.10
N ASP A 32 -6.10 10.93 -5.82
CA ASP A 32 -5.11 11.90 -5.32
C ASP A 32 -3.72 11.56 -5.83
N TYR A 33 -3.33 10.27 -5.77
CA TYR A 33 -2.08 9.77 -6.35
C TYR A 33 -2.01 10.09 -7.85
N LEU A 34 -3.08 9.78 -8.59
CA LEU A 34 -3.13 10.00 -10.04
C LEU A 34 -3.04 11.48 -10.39
N ASN A 35 -3.77 12.35 -9.69
CA ASN A 35 -3.69 13.80 -9.90
C ASN A 35 -2.28 14.32 -9.60
N ARG A 36 -1.64 13.83 -8.53
CA ARG A 36 -0.24 14.16 -8.23
C ARG A 36 0.72 13.71 -9.32
N ALA A 37 0.50 12.53 -9.90
CA ALA A 37 1.29 12.04 -11.04
C ALA A 37 1.06 12.88 -12.30
N ARG A 38 -0.17 13.36 -12.53
CA ARG A 38 -0.50 14.27 -13.65
C ARG A 38 0.21 15.62 -13.50
N GLU A 39 0.15 16.24 -12.33
CA GLU A 39 0.87 17.50 -12.03
C GLU A 39 2.38 17.39 -12.31
N LYS A 40 2.96 16.22 -12.02
CA LYS A 40 4.38 15.94 -12.26
C LYS A 40 4.70 15.49 -13.69
N ASN A 41 3.73 15.47 -14.60
CA ASN A 41 3.86 14.94 -15.96
C ASN A 41 4.38 13.48 -15.99
N LYS A 42 3.90 12.64 -15.06
CA LYS A 42 4.26 11.21 -14.94
C LYS A 42 3.10 10.26 -15.18
N ALA A 43 1.88 10.76 -15.37
CA ALA A 43 0.68 9.94 -15.59
C ALA A 43 0.50 9.49 -17.06
N ASN A 44 1.53 8.88 -17.64
CA ASN A 44 1.51 8.45 -19.05
C ASN A 44 0.43 7.40 -19.34
N GLY A 45 0.20 6.47 -18.39
CA GLY A 45 -0.85 5.45 -18.50
C GLY A 45 -2.24 6.08 -18.65
N TRP A 46 -2.55 7.08 -17.81
CA TRP A 46 -3.79 7.84 -17.91
C TRP A 46 -3.89 8.63 -19.22
N ALA A 47 -2.84 9.37 -19.59
CA ALA A 47 -2.84 10.15 -20.82
C ALA A 47 -3.07 9.29 -22.07
N LYS A 48 -2.64 8.02 -22.06
CA LYS A 48 -2.88 7.06 -23.14
C LYS A 48 -4.34 6.64 -23.26
N ILE A 49 -5.05 6.47 -22.15
CA ILE A 49 -6.44 5.96 -22.15
C ILE A 49 -7.49 7.06 -22.20
N ALA A 50 -7.21 8.24 -21.63
CA ALA A 50 -8.18 9.33 -21.51
C ALA A 50 -7.80 10.57 -22.35
N GLY A 51 -6.54 10.70 -22.75
CA GLY A 51 -5.99 11.95 -23.29
C GLY A 51 -5.32 12.81 -22.20
N LYS A 52 -4.31 13.57 -22.60
CA LYS A 52 -3.44 14.34 -21.69
C LYS A 52 -4.20 15.39 -20.87
N ASP A 53 -5.16 16.05 -21.50
CA ASP A 53 -5.88 17.18 -20.92
C ASP A 53 -7.11 16.77 -20.09
N VAL A 54 -7.51 15.50 -20.16
CA VAL A 54 -8.65 14.97 -19.41
C VAL A 54 -8.27 14.78 -17.94
N LYS A 55 -9.06 15.38 -17.05
CA LYS A 55 -8.89 15.25 -15.59
C LYS A 55 -9.68 14.01 -15.11
N PRO A 56 -9.04 13.06 -14.39
CA PRO A 56 -9.74 11.93 -13.81
C PRO A 56 -10.64 12.38 -12.68
N THR A 57 -11.69 11.59 -12.44
CA THR A 57 -12.60 11.73 -11.30
C THR A 57 -12.64 10.42 -10.51
N ILE A 58 -13.36 10.40 -9.39
CA ILE A 58 -13.51 9.21 -8.56
C ILE A 58 -14.19 8.06 -9.32
N ALA A 59 -15.01 8.37 -10.33
CA ALA A 59 -15.68 7.39 -11.19
C ALA A 59 -14.67 6.60 -12.04
N ASN A 60 -13.52 7.20 -12.36
CA ASN A 60 -12.47 6.56 -13.16
C ASN A 60 -11.62 5.56 -12.36
N ILE A 61 -11.85 5.44 -11.04
CA ILE A 61 -11.15 4.48 -10.18
C ILE A 61 -12.05 3.28 -9.91
N HIS A 62 -11.63 2.12 -10.43
CA HIS A 62 -12.32 0.85 -10.27
C HIS A 62 -11.57 -0.08 -9.31
N LEU A 63 -12.19 -0.38 -8.17
CA LEU A 63 -11.64 -1.30 -7.16
C LEU A 63 -11.86 -2.74 -7.62
N THR A 64 -10.83 -3.60 -7.56
CA THR A 64 -10.96 -5.00 -7.99
C THR A 64 -10.89 -6.00 -6.85
N GLN A 65 -10.06 -5.74 -5.84
CA GLN A 65 -9.82 -6.65 -4.74
C GLN A 65 -9.54 -5.83 -3.49
N SER A 66 -10.10 -6.23 -2.35
CA SER A 66 -9.75 -5.70 -1.02
C SER A 66 -9.74 -6.83 0.00
N TRP A 67 -8.83 -6.76 0.96
CA TRP A 67 -8.65 -7.77 1.99
C TRP A 67 -7.98 -7.18 3.24
N ILE A 68 -8.14 -7.85 4.38
CA ILE A 68 -7.45 -7.53 5.63
C ILE A 68 -6.40 -8.60 5.90
N VAL A 69 -5.19 -8.15 6.24
CA VAL A 69 -4.08 -9.01 6.67
C VAL A 69 -3.81 -8.77 8.15
N SER A 70 -3.78 -9.86 8.91
CA SER A 70 -3.31 -9.85 10.30
C SER A 70 -1.96 -10.57 10.39
N SER A 71 -0.92 -9.83 10.80
CA SER A 71 0.45 -10.32 10.96
C SER A 71 0.82 -10.40 12.44
N TYR A 72 1.56 -11.43 12.81
CA TYR A 72 2.12 -11.63 14.15
C TYR A 72 3.66 -11.72 14.09
N ALA A 73 4.31 -11.78 15.25
CA ALA A 73 5.77 -11.90 15.33
C ALA A 73 6.32 -12.99 14.40
N GLY A 74 7.33 -12.64 13.60
CA GLY A 74 7.95 -13.51 12.59
C GLY A 74 7.20 -13.64 11.25
N ASP A 75 5.96 -13.14 11.12
CA ASP A 75 5.28 -13.08 9.83
C ASP A 75 5.91 -12.01 8.94
N PHE A 76 6.05 -12.33 7.65
CA PHE A 76 6.54 -11.43 6.62
C PHE A 76 5.75 -11.64 5.32
N ASN A 77 5.78 -10.65 4.44
CA ASN A 77 5.30 -10.81 3.07
C ASN A 77 6.53 -10.85 2.15
N PRO A 78 6.73 -11.93 1.39
CA PRO A 78 7.89 -12.08 0.52
C PRO A 78 7.90 -10.99 -0.56
N TRP A 79 9.02 -10.84 -1.23
CA TRP A 79 9.17 -9.92 -2.34
C TRP A 79 8.13 -10.17 -3.44
N HIS A 80 7.30 -9.18 -3.78
CA HIS A 80 6.21 -9.34 -4.74
C HIS A 80 5.74 -8.03 -5.37
N HIS A 81 4.79 -8.15 -6.29
CA HIS A 81 4.00 -7.07 -6.88
C HIS A 81 2.56 -7.55 -7.10
N HIS A 82 1.68 -6.66 -7.55
CA HIS A 82 0.29 -6.99 -7.85
C HIS A 82 -0.08 -6.67 -9.30
N SER A 83 -1.21 -7.20 -9.75
CA SER A 83 -1.91 -6.74 -10.95
C SER A 83 -2.75 -5.50 -10.60
N GLY A 84 -2.84 -4.54 -11.51
CA GLY A 84 -3.56 -3.30 -11.25
C GLY A 84 -2.85 -2.10 -11.87
N ASP A 85 -3.46 -0.94 -11.71
CA ASP A 85 -2.75 0.34 -11.85
C ASP A 85 -2.26 0.83 -10.48
N PHE A 86 -3.06 0.60 -9.44
CA PHE A 86 -2.76 0.95 -8.06
C PHE A 86 -2.81 -0.27 -7.16
N SER A 87 -1.88 -0.30 -6.21
CA SER A 87 -1.97 -1.10 -5.00
C SER A 87 -1.87 -0.19 -3.80
N ALA A 88 -2.48 -0.64 -2.71
CA ALA A 88 -2.69 0.20 -1.57
C ALA A 88 -2.79 -0.57 -0.26
N GLY A 89 -2.54 0.17 0.82
CA GLY A 89 -2.41 -0.37 2.16
C GLY A 89 -2.73 0.65 3.24
N ILE A 90 -3.59 0.30 4.19
CA ILE A 90 -3.99 1.13 5.33
C ILE A 90 -3.70 0.36 6.62
N TYR A 91 -2.83 0.90 7.47
CA TYR A 91 -2.55 0.31 8.76
C TYR A 91 -3.70 0.57 9.73
N LEU A 92 -4.35 -0.50 10.20
CA LEU A 92 -5.49 -0.44 11.10
C LEU A 92 -5.09 -0.64 12.57
N LYS A 93 -3.99 -1.37 12.81
CA LYS A 93 -3.51 -1.70 14.16
C LYS A 93 -2.01 -1.98 14.15
N ILE A 94 -1.31 -1.51 15.18
CA ILE A 94 0.10 -1.78 15.43
C ILE A 94 0.21 -2.40 16.85
N PRO A 95 1.07 -3.41 17.07
CA PRO A 95 1.34 -3.94 18.41
C PRO A 95 1.91 -2.86 19.34
N GLU A 96 1.56 -2.91 20.63
CA GLU A 96 2.03 -1.92 21.62
C GLU A 96 3.57 -1.86 21.68
N GLY A 97 4.24 -3.02 21.73
CA GLY A 97 5.70 -3.12 21.82
C GLY A 97 6.49 -2.79 20.54
N MET A 98 5.80 -2.34 19.48
CA MET A 98 6.44 -2.05 18.20
C MET A 98 7.23 -0.73 18.25
N SER A 99 6.79 0.22 19.08
CA SER A 99 7.47 1.51 19.25
C SER A 99 8.88 1.33 19.80
N GLU A 100 9.02 0.57 20.88
CA GLU A 100 10.32 0.24 21.49
C GLU A 100 11.17 -0.61 20.54
N GLU A 101 10.55 -1.53 19.79
CA GLU A 101 11.26 -2.32 18.79
C GLU A 101 11.88 -1.44 17.69
N TRP A 102 11.16 -0.42 17.20
CA TRP A 102 11.72 0.55 16.25
C TRP A 102 12.76 1.46 16.87
N GLU A 103 12.59 1.91 18.11
CA GLU A 103 13.61 2.73 18.79
C GLU A 103 14.95 2.01 18.91
N GLU A 104 14.93 0.70 19.13
CA GLU A 104 16.13 -0.12 19.12
C GLU A 104 16.66 -0.38 17.70
N ASP A 105 15.78 -0.77 16.77
CA ASP A 105 16.17 -1.08 15.38
C ASP A 105 16.80 0.11 14.65
N MET A 106 16.32 1.32 14.93
CA MET A 106 16.83 2.57 14.36
C MET A 106 18.26 2.93 14.81
N LYS A 107 18.81 2.21 15.79
CA LYS A 107 20.23 2.35 16.19
C LYS A 107 21.16 1.51 15.30
N ASP A 108 20.63 0.58 14.50
CA ASP A 108 21.41 -0.24 13.58
C ASP A 108 21.64 0.47 12.24
N HIS A 109 22.51 -0.09 11.40
CA HIS A 109 22.91 0.45 10.10
C HIS A 109 21.79 0.36 9.06
N TYR A 110 20.87 -0.61 9.19
CA TYR A 110 19.79 -0.86 8.23
C TYR A 110 18.47 -1.23 8.93
N PRO A 111 17.79 -0.27 9.59
CA PRO A 111 16.51 -0.51 10.24
C PRO A 111 15.46 -0.98 9.22
N ALA A 112 14.75 -2.04 9.59
CA ALA A 112 13.79 -2.69 8.73
C ALA A 112 12.64 -3.38 9.49
N LYS A 113 12.72 -3.57 10.80
CA LYS A 113 11.75 -4.39 11.54
C LYS A 113 10.32 -3.89 11.36
N GLY A 114 9.47 -4.79 10.87
CA GLY A 114 8.07 -4.49 10.60
C GLY A 114 7.82 -3.43 9.52
N LEU A 115 8.85 -2.93 8.82
CA LEU A 115 8.69 -1.92 7.78
C LEU A 115 8.22 -2.53 6.46
N ILE A 116 7.50 -1.75 5.66
CA ILE A 116 7.32 -2.04 4.23
C ILE A 116 8.46 -1.37 3.47
N GLU A 117 9.06 -2.09 2.54
CA GLU A 117 10.10 -1.57 1.65
C GLU A 117 9.65 -1.71 0.20
N PHE A 118 9.70 -0.59 -0.52
CA PHE A 118 9.53 -0.54 -1.96
C PHE A 118 10.88 -0.52 -2.63
N CYS A 119 11.05 -1.29 -3.70
CA CYS A 119 12.35 -1.43 -4.35
C CYS A 119 12.23 -1.39 -5.87
N TYR A 120 13.14 -0.65 -6.49
CA TYR A 120 13.25 -0.54 -7.93
C TYR A 120 14.65 -0.06 -8.34
N GLY A 121 15.25 -0.76 -9.31
CA GLY A 121 16.59 -0.49 -9.80
C GLY A 121 17.66 -1.29 -9.06
N ASP A 122 18.91 -0.89 -9.24
CA ASP A 122 20.09 -1.51 -8.63
C ASP A 122 20.78 -0.51 -7.71
N GLY A 123 21.33 -1.00 -6.59
CA GLY A 123 22.21 -0.23 -5.73
C GLY A 123 23.44 0.25 -6.51
N GLN A 124 23.62 1.56 -6.59
CA GLN A 124 24.69 2.23 -7.33
C GLN A 124 25.12 3.49 -6.58
N ASP A 125 26.34 3.96 -6.85
CA ASP A 125 26.82 5.23 -6.28
C ASP A 125 25.84 6.38 -6.56
N PHE A 126 25.57 7.16 -5.51
CA PHE A 126 24.69 8.34 -5.54
C PHE A 126 23.22 8.06 -5.91
N ARG A 127 22.74 6.83 -5.77
CA ARG A 127 21.34 6.44 -6.05
C ARG A 127 20.76 5.54 -4.98
N SER A 128 19.48 5.74 -4.66
CA SER A 128 18.69 4.83 -3.84
C SER A 128 17.90 3.87 -4.74
N ASP A 129 17.94 2.58 -4.42
CA ASP A 129 17.19 1.51 -5.08
C ASP A 129 15.99 1.03 -4.25
N ASN A 130 15.86 1.54 -3.02
CA ASN A 130 14.79 1.19 -2.10
C ASN A 130 14.27 2.39 -1.29
N LEU A 131 13.06 2.24 -0.73
CA LEU A 131 12.43 3.18 0.17
C LEU A 131 11.58 2.45 1.21
N LYS A 132 11.87 2.69 2.49
CA LYS A 132 11.16 2.08 3.63
C LYS A 132 10.13 3.02 4.24
N PHE A 133 9.01 2.47 4.72
CA PHE A 133 8.00 3.22 5.46
C PHE A 133 7.69 2.54 6.80
N LYS A 134 7.69 3.36 7.86
CA LYS A 134 7.24 2.98 9.20
C LYS A 134 5.71 2.86 9.26
N PRO A 135 5.17 1.69 9.67
CA PRO A 135 3.75 1.54 9.98
C PRO A 135 3.27 2.51 11.05
N GLU A 136 2.12 3.16 10.83
CA GLU A 136 1.43 4.01 11.82
C GLU A 136 -0.07 3.82 11.60
N VAL A 137 -0.86 3.73 12.67
CA VAL A 137 -2.32 3.59 12.55
C VAL A 137 -2.89 4.76 11.74
N GLY A 138 -3.71 4.45 10.73
CA GLY A 138 -4.28 5.42 9.81
C GLY A 138 -3.37 5.80 8.62
N LYS A 139 -2.09 5.37 8.61
CA LYS A 139 -1.21 5.62 7.47
C LYS A 139 -1.71 4.85 6.24
N PHE A 140 -2.03 5.61 5.20
CA PHE A 140 -2.55 5.14 3.93
C PHE A 140 -1.48 5.27 2.84
N LEU A 141 -0.97 4.13 2.37
CA LEU A 141 -0.01 4.04 1.29
C LEU A 141 -0.75 3.70 -0.02
N VAL A 142 -0.53 4.51 -1.05
CA VAL A 142 -0.98 4.24 -2.42
C VAL A 142 0.23 4.29 -3.33
N PHE A 143 0.42 3.24 -4.13
CA PHE A 143 1.60 3.07 -4.98
C PHE A 143 1.24 2.34 -6.28
N PRO A 144 2.10 2.42 -7.32
CA PRO A 144 1.85 1.70 -8.56
C PRO A 144 1.90 0.19 -8.32
N ALA A 145 0.91 -0.56 -8.83
CA ALA A 145 0.79 -1.99 -8.54
C ALA A 145 2.00 -2.83 -8.97
N TRP A 146 2.72 -2.36 -10.00
CA TRP A 146 3.96 -2.99 -10.50
C TRP A 146 5.16 -2.81 -9.57
N LEU A 147 5.12 -1.86 -8.62
CA LEU A 147 6.25 -1.55 -7.75
C LEU A 147 6.48 -2.71 -6.79
N LYS A 148 7.66 -3.33 -6.92
CA LYS A 148 8.03 -4.47 -6.09
C LYS A 148 8.20 -4.01 -4.65
N HIS A 149 7.69 -4.81 -3.74
CA HIS A 149 7.76 -4.51 -2.32
C HIS A 149 7.82 -5.77 -1.46
N PHE A 150 8.27 -5.56 -0.23
CA PHE A 150 8.47 -6.57 0.80
C PHE A 150 7.99 -6.00 2.14
N VAL A 151 7.45 -6.86 3.01
CA VAL A 151 7.09 -6.46 4.38
C VAL A 151 7.93 -7.28 5.35
N TYR A 152 8.83 -6.60 6.05
CA TYR A 152 9.73 -7.21 7.01
C TYR A 152 8.99 -7.81 8.21
N PRO A 153 9.55 -8.90 8.78
CA PRO A 153 9.07 -9.41 10.05
C PRO A 153 9.37 -8.44 11.19
N PHE A 154 8.66 -8.63 12.28
CA PHE A 154 8.88 -7.98 13.58
C PHE A 154 8.88 -9.05 14.67
N THR A 155 9.29 -8.69 15.88
CA THR A 155 9.53 -9.64 16.98
C THR A 155 8.63 -9.38 18.18
N CYS A 156 8.11 -8.17 18.37
CA CYS A 156 7.19 -7.86 19.46
C CYS A 156 5.90 -8.68 19.38
N LYS A 157 5.36 -9.03 20.55
CA LYS A 157 4.10 -9.76 20.66
C LYS A 157 2.93 -8.83 20.34
N GLY A 158 1.96 -9.37 19.60
CA GLY A 158 0.73 -8.67 19.26
C GLY A 158 0.40 -8.79 17.78
N GLU A 159 -0.67 -8.12 17.39
CA GLU A 159 -1.21 -8.14 16.03
C GLU A 159 -0.92 -6.81 15.35
N ARG A 160 -0.29 -6.87 14.17
CA ARG A 160 -0.30 -5.79 13.19
C ARG A 160 -1.38 -6.08 12.16
N ARG A 161 -2.33 -5.16 12.00
CA ARG A 161 -3.45 -5.32 11.04
C ARG A 161 -3.40 -4.27 9.96
N MET A 162 -3.58 -4.69 8.73
CA MET A 162 -3.56 -3.85 7.54
C MET A 162 -4.72 -4.21 6.61
N MET A 163 -5.44 -3.21 6.10
CA MET A 163 -6.32 -3.40 4.95
C MET A 163 -5.53 -3.11 3.68
N SER A 164 -5.63 -3.97 2.69
CA SER A 164 -5.01 -3.77 1.38
C SER A 164 -6.05 -3.86 0.27
N PHE A 165 -5.78 -3.20 -0.85
CA PHE A 165 -6.63 -3.29 -2.03
C PHE A 165 -5.86 -2.99 -3.32
N ASN A 166 -6.44 -3.40 -4.45
CA ASN A 166 -5.98 -3.09 -5.79
C ASN A 166 -7.06 -2.33 -6.58
N ALA A 167 -6.64 -1.46 -7.49
CA ALA A 167 -7.53 -0.70 -8.34
C ALA A 167 -6.97 -0.48 -9.76
N HIS A 168 -7.88 -0.23 -10.70
CA HIS A 168 -7.58 0.15 -12.07
C HIS A 168 -8.08 1.55 -12.40
N MET A 169 -7.39 2.21 -13.32
CA MET A 169 -7.90 3.37 -14.04
C MET A 169 -8.76 2.92 -15.21
N GLN A 170 -9.92 3.54 -15.40
CA GLN A 170 -10.81 3.24 -16.52
C GLN A 170 -11.43 4.52 -17.09
N VAL A 171 -11.68 4.50 -18.40
CA VAL A 171 -12.45 5.52 -19.13
C VAL A 171 -13.67 4.78 -19.67
N GLU A 172 -14.86 5.32 -19.42
CA GLU A 172 -16.11 4.80 -19.98
C GLU A 172 -16.18 5.03 -21.50
#